data_AF-A0AAT9R2U3-F1
#
_entry.id   AF-A0AAT9R2U3-F1
#
_cell.length_a   1.000
_cell.length_b   1.000
_cell.length_c   1.000
_cell.angle_alpha   90.00
_cell.angle_beta   90.00
_cell.angle_gamma   90.00
#
_symmetry.space_group_name_H-M   'P 1'
#
loop_
_entity.id
_entity.type
_entity.pdbx_description
1 polymer ?
#
loop_
_entity_poly.entity_id
_entity_poly.type
_entity_poly.pdbx_seq_one_letter_code
_entity_poly.pdbx_strand_id
1 'polypeptide(L)'
;MLYNTGPKPIIVQNLQLRFPDEPDSLLPLPWRNSWPQLRPVSEDSAAMPAVFAVDGRKAEQRFIEFGAPFPGFIPQPRDYTVTLEVMLGHRKRWQPFLTFTLHAGNMISPSQYITYSNSPRDLTEADREKANAALEALAAKLAEQQSMRGKNTNAPE
;
A
#
# COMPACT_ATOMS: atom_id res chain seq x y z
N MET A 1 -12.10 7.34 6.69
CA MET A 1 -13.49 7.82 6.88
C MET A 1 -13.77 8.88 5.84
N LEU A 2 -14.89 8.78 5.12
CA LEU A 2 -15.31 9.79 4.14
C LEU A 2 -16.34 10.70 4.82
N TYR A 3 -16.07 11.99 4.91
CA TYR A 3 -16.98 12.95 5.57
C TYR A 3 -17.44 14.01 4.58
N ASN A 4 -18.76 14.18 4.46
CA ASN A 4 -19.36 15.22 3.63
C ASN A 4 -19.78 16.40 4.52
N THR A 5 -19.06 17.51 4.43
CA THR A 5 -19.34 18.75 5.16
C THR A 5 -20.56 19.51 4.62
N GLY A 6 -20.97 19.22 3.39
CA GLY A 6 -22.06 19.91 2.70
C GLY A 6 -23.45 19.39 3.07
N PRO A 7 -24.51 20.16 2.75
CA PRO A 7 -25.89 19.77 3.01
C PRO A 7 -26.46 18.77 1.98
N LYS A 8 -25.82 18.62 0.81
CA LYS A 8 -26.27 17.75 -0.28
C LYS A 8 -25.42 16.47 -0.34
N PRO A 9 -26.01 15.32 -0.70
CA PRO A 9 -25.27 14.08 -0.85
C PRO A 9 -24.24 14.21 -1.98
N ILE A 10 -23.05 13.63 -1.77
CA ILE A 10 -22.00 13.53 -2.77
C ILE A 10 -21.98 12.11 -3.31
N ILE A 11 -22.18 11.96 -4.61
CA ILE A 11 -22.11 10.67 -5.29
C ILE A 11 -20.65 10.40 -5.69
N VAL A 12 -20.07 9.32 -5.16
CA VAL A 12 -18.76 8.80 -5.56
C VAL A 12 -18.97 7.74 -6.64
N GLN A 13 -18.56 8.06 -7.86
CA GLN A 13 -18.70 7.17 -9.02
C GLN A 13 -17.53 6.21 -9.14
N ASN A 14 -16.32 6.69 -8.87
CA ASN A 14 -15.11 5.88 -9.02
C ASN A 14 -13.99 6.39 -8.11
N LEU A 15 -13.03 5.52 -7.83
CA LEU A 15 -11.85 5.78 -7.01
C LEU A 15 -10.62 5.17 -7.67
N GLN A 16 -9.48 5.83 -7.53
CA GLN A 16 -8.20 5.28 -7.94
C GLN A 16 -7.08 5.73 -7.01
N LEU A 17 -6.05 4.91 -6.86
CA LEU A 17 -4.93 5.14 -5.98
C LEU A 17 -3.67 5.43 -6.81
N ARG A 18 -2.90 6.44 -6.44
CA ARG A 18 -1.67 6.84 -7.14
C ARG A 18 -0.49 6.94 -6.19
N PHE A 19 0.69 6.58 -6.71
CA PHE A 19 1.97 6.74 -6.05
C PHE A 19 2.75 7.86 -6.76
N PRO A 20 2.55 9.14 -6.39
CA PRO A 20 3.13 10.28 -7.10
C PRO A 20 4.67 10.27 -7.14
N ASP A 21 5.29 9.73 -6.09
CA ASP A 21 6.75 9.72 -5.94
C ASP A 21 7.40 8.47 -6.55
N GLU A 22 6.60 7.56 -7.12
CA GLU A 22 7.07 6.26 -7.61
C GLU A 22 7.11 6.21 -9.14
N PRO A 23 8.32 6.26 -9.76
CA PRO A 23 8.44 6.27 -11.22
C PRO A 23 7.96 4.95 -11.84
N ASP A 24 8.08 3.84 -11.11
CA ASP A 24 7.63 2.51 -11.56
C ASP A 24 6.10 2.34 -11.50
N SER A 25 5.39 3.23 -10.81
CA SER A 25 3.93 3.23 -10.71
C SER A 25 3.28 4.12 -11.78
N LEU A 26 3.52 3.80 -13.05
CA LEU A 26 3.05 4.59 -14.20
C LEU A 26 1.52 4.69 -14.30
N LEU A 27 0.78 3.67 -13.84
CA LEU A 27 -0.68 3.63 -13.90
C LEU A 27 -1.28 3.69 -12.49
N PRO A 28 -2.39 4.43 -12.30
CA PRO A 28 -3.14 4.40 -11.05
C PRO A 28 -3.69 2.98 -10.79
N LEU A 29 -3.76 2.57 -9.53
CA LEU A 29 -4.45 1.35 -9.14
C LEU A 29 -5.96 1.63 -9.09
N PRO A 30 -6.77 1.03 -9.98
CA PRO A 30 -8.22 1.24 -9.96
C PRO A 30 -8.85 0.59 -8.73
N TRP A 31 -9.97 1.14 -8.29
CA TRP A 31 -10.84 0.49 -7.32
C TRP A 31 -11.40 -0.81 -7.90
N ARG A 32 -11.37 -1.89 -7.10
CA ARG A 32 -11.89 -3.21 -7.44
C ARG A 32 -12.77 -3.74 -6.32
N ASN A 33 -13.62 -4.71 -6.67
CA ASN A 33 -14.34 -5.55 -5.73
C ASN A 33 -13.78 -6.98 -5.82
N SER A 34 -13.12 -7.48 -4.77
CA SER A 34 -12.54 -8.84 -4.78
C SER A 34 -13.54 -9.95 -4.43
N TRP A 35 -14.79 -9.61 -4.10
CA TRP A 35 -15.85 -10.58 -3.78
C TRP A 35 -16.11 -11.69 -4.83
N PRO A 36 -15.86 -11.54 -6.14
CA PRO A 36 -15.98 -12.66 -7.10
C PRO A 36 -14.87 -13.73 -6.98
N GLN A 37 -13.77 -13.46 -6.27
CA GLN A 37 -12.60 -14.38 -6.26
C GLN A 37 -12.70 -15.52 -5.24
N LEU A 38 -13.69 -15.50 -4.34
CA LEU A 38 -13.91 -16.56 -3.34
C LEU A 38 -14.72 -17.74 -3.87
N ARG A 39 -15.34 -17.62 -5.05
CA ARG A 39 -15.91 -18.74 -5.82
C ARG A 39 -15.68 -18.46 -7.30
N PRO A 40 -14.65 -19.05 -7.94
CA PRO A 40 -14.47 -18.93 -9.38
C PRO A 40 -15.61 -19.69 -10.07
N VAL A 41 -16.72 -19.02 -10.32
CA VAL A 41 -17.64 -19.45 -11.38
C VAL A 41 -17.02 -18.89 -12.65
N SER A 42 -16.61 -19.77 -13.56
CA SER A 42 -16.04 -19.41 -14.85
C SER A 42 -16.94 -18.35 -15.49
N GLU A 43 -16.38 -17.18 -15.80
CA GLU A 43 -17.04 -15.97 -16.38
C GLU A 43 -17.40 -14.81 -15.43
N ASP A 44 -16.78 -14.70 -14.25
CA ASP A 44 -16.86 -13.44 -13.49
C ASP A 44 -16.07 -12.31 -14.17
N SER A 45 -16.76 -11.58 -15.05
CA SER A 45 -16.35 -10.24 -15.48
C SER A 45 -16.03 -9.41 -14.23
N ALA A 46 -14.93 -8.65 -14.26
CA ALA A 46 -14.51 -7.83 -13.13
C ALA A 46 -15.68 -6.93 -12.69
N ALA A 47 -16.30 -7.25 -11.56
CA ALA A 47 -17.44 -6.49 -11.06
C ALA A 47 -16.97 -5.05 -10.81
N MET A 48 -17.48 -4.11 -11.60
CA MET A 48 -17.26 -2.70 -11.40
C MET A 48 -17.73 -2.35 -9.98
N PRO A 49 -16.90 -1.65 -9.20
CA PRO A 49 -17.33 -1.28 -7.87
C PRO A 49 -18.59 -0.42 -7.87
N ALA A 50 -19.51 -0.69 -6.95
CA ALA A 50 -20.82 -0.05 -6.92
C ALA A 50 -20.71 1.41 -6.47
N VAL A 51 -21.17 2.33 -7.31
CA VAL A 51 -21.34 3.76 -6.98
C VAL A 51 -22.01 3.91 -5.61
N PHE A 52 -21.49 4.80 -4.76
CA PHE A 52 -22.08 5.06 -3.45
C PHE A 52 -22.26 6.56 -3.21
N ALA A 53 -23.23 6.89 -2.36
CA ALA A 53 -23.46 8.25 -1.89
C ALA A 53 -22.87 8.42 -0.50
N VAL A 54 -22.31 9.60 -0.23
CA VAL A 54 -22.02 10.06 1.13
C VAL A 54 -23.00 11.18 1.46
N ASP A 55 -23.95 10.88 2.36
CA ASP A 55 -24.98 11.80 2.81
C ASP A 55 -24.39 13.10 3.36
N GLY A 56 -25.12 14.21 3.19
CA GLY A 56 -24.73 15.51 3.72
C GLY A 56 -24.61 15.50 5.24
N ARG A 57 -23.56 16.14 5.77
CA ARG A 57 -23.23 16.21 7.21
C ARG A 57 -23.07 14.85 7.87
N LYS A 58 -22.74 13.81 7.10
CA LYS A 58 -22.49 12.46 7.62
C LYS A 58 -21.11 11.94 7.24
N ALA A 59 -20.64 11.05 8.10
CA ALA A 59 -19.42 10.29 7.91
C ALA A 59 -19.79 8.85 7.54
N GLU A 60 -19.12 8.30 6.53
CA GLU A 60 -19.23 6.89 6.17
C GLU A 60 -17.88 6.19 6.26
N GLN A 61 -17.90 5.01 6.87
CA GLN A 61 -16.79 4.07 6.83
C GLN A 61 -17.08 3.02 5.76
N ARG A 62 -16.12 2.85 4.85
CA ARG A 62 -16.20 1.90 3.74
C ARG A 62 -14.88 1.14 3.65
N PHE A 63 -14.96 -0.15 3.33
CA PHE A 63 -13.81 -0.95 2.92
C PHE A 63 -13.70 -0.84 1.40
N ILE A 64 -12.52 -0.47 0.91
CA ILE A 64 -12.26 -0.13 -0.48
C ILE A 64 -10.94 -0.80 -0.86
N GLU A 65 -10.94 -1.54 -1.96
CA GLU A 65 -9.80 -2.34 -2.40
C GLU A 65 -9.24 -1.78 -3.71
N PHE A 66 -7.92 -1.67 -3.81
CA PHE A 66 -7.25 -1.20 -5.01
C PHE A 66 -6.32 -2.28 -5.52
N GLY A 67 -6.26 -2.46 -6.84
CA GLY A 67 -5.32 -3.41 -7.42
C GLY A 67 -5.30 -3.35 -8.94
N ALA A 68 -4.26 -3.91 -9.53
CA ALA A 68 -4.12 -4.04 -10.98
C ALA A 68 -3.73 -5.49 -11.33
N PRO A 69 -4.09 -6.00 -12.51
CA PRO A 69 -3.58 -7.30 -12.98
C PRO A 69 -2.06 -7.25 -13.14
N PHE A 70 -1.38 -8.36 -12.84
CA PHE A 70 0.05 -8.52 -13.11
C PHE A 70 0.30 -8.63 -14.63
N PRO A 71 1.39 -8.07 -15.18
CA PRO A 71 2.48 -7.34 -14.51
C PRO A 71 2.10 -5.88 -14.19
N GLY A 72 2.32 -5.47 -12.94
CA GLY A 72 2.03 -4.12 -12.44
C GLY A 72 3.01 -3.69 -11.34
N PHE A 73 2.80 -2.51 -10.76
CA PHE A 73 3.63 -1.99 -9.66
C PHE A 73 3.54 -2.89 -8.42
N ILE A 74 4.70 -3.36 -7.95
CA ILE A 74 4.81 -4.17 -6.73
C ILE A 74 5.41 -3.29 -5.63
N PRO A 75 4.63 -2.90 -4.61
CA PRO A 75 5.15 -2.11 -3.51
C PRO A 75 6.18 -2.91 -2.70
N GLN A 76 7.30 -2.28 -2.41
CA GLN A 76 8.37 -2.78 -1.56
C GLN A 76 8.08 -2.44 -0.08
N PRO A 77 8.76 -3.08 0.89
CA PRO A 77 8.54 -2.81 2.31
C PRO A 77 9.13 -1.45 2.75
N ARG A 78 8.49 -0.35 2.34
CA ARG A 78 8.85 1.02 2.71
C ARG A 78 7.63 1.94 2.76
N ASP A 79 7.84 3.17 3.19
CA ASP A 79 6.79 4.17 3.23
C ASP A 79 6.60 4.81 1.85
N TYR A 80 5.34 5.03 1.49
CA TYR A 80 4.94 5.66 0.23
C TYR A 80 4.03 6.85 0.50
N THR A 81 4.24 7.95 -0.21
CA THR A 81 3.20 8.97 -0.38
C THR A 81 2.16 8.40 -1.34
N VAL A 82 0.89 8.41 -0.95
CA VAL A 82 -0.20 7.88 -1.76
C VAL A 82 -1.32 8.91 -1.87
N THR A 83 -1.82 9.11 -3.08
CA THR A 83 -2.96 9.98 -3.36
C THR A 83 -4.16 9.16 -3.80
N LEU A 84 -5.24 9.25 -3.04
CA LEU A 84 -6.55 8.77 -3.42
C LEU A 84 -7.22 9.84 -4.28
N GLU A 85 -7.55 9.48 -5.52
CA GLU A 85 -8.32 10.31 -6.44
C GLU A 85 -9.75 9.78 -6.56
N VAL A 86 -10.71 10.69 -6.69
CA VAL A 86 -12.13 10.38 -6.76
C VAL A 86 -12.75 10.98 -8.02
N MET A 87 -13.70 10.27 -8.60
CA MET A 87 -14.61 10.79 -9.62
C MET A 87 -15.99 10.96 -9.00
N LEU A 88 -16.53 12.18 -9.03
CA LEU A 88 -17.81 12.52 -8.40
C LEU A 88 -18.92 12.62 -9.44
N GLY A 89 -20.15 12.28 -9.07
CA GLY A 89 -21.27 12.24 -10.03
C GLY A 89 -21.60 13.57 -10.69
N HIS A 90 -21.34 14.69 -10.00
CA HIS A 90 -21.54 16.04 -10.53
C HIS A 90 -20.35 16.56 -11.35
N ARG A 91 -19.19 15.87 -11.30
CA ARG A 91 -17.95 16.23 -11.98
C ARG A 91 -17.26 14.96 -12.48
N LYS A 92 -17.43 14.66 -13.77
CA LYS A 92 -16.79 13.54 -14.48
C LYS A 92 -15.28 13.76 -14.72
N ARG A 93 -14.57 14.23 -13.70
CA ARG A 93 -13.13 14.45 -13.70
C ARG A 93 -12.53 13.85 -12.44
N TRP A 94 -11.33 13.29 -12.58
CA TRP A 94 -10.52 12.86 -11.45
C TRP A 94 -10.10 14.08 -10.63
N GLN A 95 -10.23 13.97 -9.32
CA GLN A 95 -9.88 15.01 -8.36
C GLN A 95 -9.12 14.35 -7.22
N PRO A 96 -7.99 14.92 -6.75
CA PRO A 96 -7.34 14.45 -5.55
C PRO A 96 -8.29 14.63 -4.37
N PHE A 97 -8.48 13.56 -3.59
CA PHE A 97 -9.37 13.55 -2.44
C PHE A 97 -8.59 13.52 -1.13
N LEU A 98 -7.60 12.63 -1.03
CA LEU A 98 -6.79 12.45 0.17
C LEU A 98 -5.38 12.04 -0.21
N THR A 99 -4.40 12.70 0.38
CA THR A 99 -3.01 12.23 0.36
C THR A 99 -2.62 11.74 1.75
N PHE A 100 -2.02 10.57 1.83
CA PHE A 100 -1.61 9.95 3.09
C PHE A 100 -0.37 9.07 2.89
N THR A 101 0.30 8.72 3.99
CA THR A 101 1.43 7.80 3.98
C THR A 101 0.93 6.36 4.08
N LEU A 102 1.35 5.52 3.14
CA LEU A 102 1.19 4.07 3.19
C LEU A 102 2.46 3.46 3.77
N HIS A 103 2.37 2.99 5.01
CA HIS A 103 3.44 2.34 5.75
C HIS A 103 3.54 0.86 5.35
N ALA A 104 4.19 0.58 4.22
CA ALA A 104 4.38 -0.79 3.75
C ALA A 104 5.60 -1.49 4.38
N GLY A 105 6.36 -0.82 5.26
CA GLY A 105 7.56 -1.35 5.92
C GLY A 105 7.38 -2.73 6.59
N ASN A 106 6.16 -3.04 7.05
CA ASN A 106 5.85 -4.30 7.72
C ASN A 106 5.37 -5.43 6.78
N MET A 107 5.39 -5.22 5.45
CA MET A 107 5.12 -6.29 4.49
C MET A 107 6.29 -7.29 4.46
N ILE A 108 6.28 -8.23 5.41
CA ILE A 108 7.31 -9.28 5.57
C ILE A 108 7.13 -10.40 4.52
N SER A 109 5.91 -10.59 4.01
CA SER A 109 5.59 -11.67 3.06
C SER A 109 4.75 -11.14 1.90
N PRO A 110 5.36 -10.42 0.93
CA PRO A 110 4.65 -9.80 -0.19
C PRO A 110 3.98 -10.82 -1.13
N SER A 111 4.35 -12.10 -1.06
CA SER A 111 3.77 -13.18 -1.86
C SER A 111 2.57 -13.88 -1.20
N GLN A 112 2.24 -13.53 0.05
CA GLN A 112 1.11 -14.12 0.77
C GLN A 112 -0.01 -13.09 0.95
N TYR A 113 -1.26 -13.54 0.86
CA TYR A 113 -2.44 -12.69 1.06
C TYR A 113 -2.63 -12.40 2.56
N ILE A 114 -1.81 -11.50 3.09
CA ILE A 114 -1.83 -11.07 4.50
C ILE A 114 -2.22 -9.60 4.57
N THR A 115 -3.22 -9.29 5.38
CA THR A 115 -3.61 -7.91 5.66
C THR A 115 -2.72 -7.31 6.75
N TYR A 116 -2.17 -6.13 6.48
CA TYR A 116 -1.36 -5.37 7.44
C TYR A 116 -2.08 -4.08 7.85
N SER A 117 -2.01 -3.72 9.13
CA SER A 117 -2.51 -2.42 9.58
C SER A 117 -1.61 -1.30 9.05
N ASN A 118 -2.22 -0.27 8.45
CA ASN A 118 -1.55 0.96 8.02
C ASN A 118 -1.57 2.06 9.09
N SER A 119 -1.86 1.73 10.35
CA SER A 119 -1.70 2.71 11.44
C SER A 119 -0.21 3.02 11.63
N PRO A 120 0.17 4.29 11.84
CA PRO A 120 1.51 4.59 12.33
C PRO A 120 1.69 3.82 13.64
N ARG A 121 2.62 2.88 13.66
CA ARG A 121 2.84 2.02 14.82
C ARG A 121 3.55 2.81 15.89
N ASP A 122 3.06 2.71 17.11
CA ASP A 122 3.86 3.02 18.29
C ASP A 122 5.02 2.01 18.32
N LEU A 123 6.24 2.51 18.42
CA LEU A 123 7.43 1.67 18.55
C LEU A 123 7.34 0.94 19.89
N THR A 124 7.11 -0.37 19.85
CA THR A 124 7.08 -1.19 21.06
C THR A 124 8.49 -1.62 21.47
N GLU A 125 8.67 -1.98 22.74
CA GLU A 125 9.95 -2.47 23.26
C GLU A 125 10.42 -3.73 22.51
N ALA A 126 9.49 -4.60 22.11
CA ALA A 126 9.77 -5.80 21.32
C ALA A 126 10.27 -5.46 19.90
N ASP A 127 9.75 -4.38 19.28
CA ASP A 127 10.26 -3.90 17.99
C ASP A 127 11.69 -3.38 18.12
N ARG A 128 12.01 -2.73 19.24
CA ARG A 128 13.36 -2.24 19.56
C ARG A 128 14.34 -3.40 19.75
N GLU A 129 13.96 -4.42 20.52
CA GLU A 129 14.77 -5.63 20.71
C GLU A 129 15.04 -6.35 19.39
N LYS A 130 14.02 -6.49 18.55
CA LYS A 130 14.16 -7.10 17.22
C LYS A 130 15.11 -6.30 16.31
N ALA A 131 15.02 -4.97 16.34
CA ALA A 131 15.91 -4.10 15.59
C ALA A 131 17.37 -4.21 16.07
N ASN A 132 17.58 -4.24 17.39
CA ASN A 132 18.91 -4.41 17.97
C ASN A 132 19.53 -5.76 17.58
N ALA A 133 18.77 -6.85 17.70
CA ALA A 133 19.24 -8.17 17.28
C ALA A 133 19.61 -8.23 15.78
N ALA A 134 18.83 -7.56 14.92
CA ALA A 134 19.15 -7.47 13.50
C ALA A 134 20.43 -6.65 13.24
N LEU A 135 20.66 -5.57 14.00
CA LEU A 135 21.85 -4.74 13.92
C LEU A 135 23.11 -5.53 14.32
N GLU A 136 23.03 -6.28 15.42
CA GLU A 136 24.12 -7.14 15.90
C GLU A 136 24.48 -8.22 14.87
N ALA A 137 23.46 -8.86 14.28
CA ALA A 137 23.68 -9.86 13.23
C ALA A 137 24.34 -9.28 11.98
N LEU A 138 23.98 -8.05 11.59
CA LEU A 138 24.62 -7.36 10.46
C LEU A 138 26.07 -6.98 10.78
N ALA A 139 26.33 -6.48 11.98
CA ALA A 139 27.68 -6.14 12.43
C ALA A 139 28.61 -7.36 12.42
N ALA A 140 28.13 -8.51 12.91
CA ALA A 140 28.88 -9.77 12.87
C ALA A 140 29.24 -10.19 11.43
N LYS A 141 28.28 -10.13 10.49
CA LYS A 141 28.52 -10.45 9.07
C LYS A 141 29.54 -9.52 8.42
N LEU A 142 29.48 -8.22 8.71
CA LEU A 142 30.43 -7.25 8.16
C LEU A 142 31.85 -7.49 8.70
N ALA A 143 31.99 -7.82 9.98
CA ALA A 143 33.27 -8.16 10.59
C ALA A 143 33.90 -9.42 9.96
N GLU A 144 33.10 -10.46 9.71
CA GLU A 144 33.55 -11.66 9.00
C GLU A 144 34.02 -11.34 7.57
N GLN A 145 33.25 -10.54 6.83
CA GLN A 145 33.62 -10.13 5.47
C GLN A 145 34.91 -9.30 5.43
N GLN A 146 35.14 -8.43 6.42
CA GLN A 146 36.38 -7.67 6.56
C GLN A 146 37.58 -8.56 6.90
N SER A 147 37.39 -9.55 7.78
CA SER A 147 38.44 -10.53 8.13
C SER A 147 38.84 -11.39 6.92
N MET A 148 37.88 -11.82 6.11
CA MET A 148 38.13 -12.59 4.89
C MET A 148 38.81 -11.75 3.80
N ARG A 149 38.47 -10.46 3.68
CA ARG A 149 39.10 -9.53 2.72
C ARG A 149 40.56 -9.23 3.08
N GLY A 150 40.91 -9.16 4.36
CA GLY A 150 42.29 -8.94 4.82
C GLY A 150 43.21 -10.18 4.70
N LYS A 151 42.64 -11.40 4.68
CA LYS A 151 43.43 -12.63 4.47
C LYS A 151 43.80 -12.86 3.00
N ASN A 152 42.94 -12.47 2.05
CA ASN A 152 43.22 -12.62 0.63
C ASN A 152 44.28 -11.66 0.07
N THR A 153 44.63 -10.59 0.80
CA THR A 153 45.70 -9.65 0.42
C THR A 153 47.09 -10.06 0.92
N ASN A 154 47.19 -11.11 1.73
CA ASN A 154 48.44 -11.61 2.33
C ASN A 154 48.81 -13.03 1.83
N ALA A 155 48.51 -13.35 0.57
CA ALA A 155 49.09 -14.53 -0.07
C ALA A 155 50.51 -14.17 -0.57
N PRO A 156 51.58 -14.79 -0.04
CA PRO A 156 52.93 -14.53 -0.54
C PRO A 156 53.14 -15.18 -1.91
N GLU A 157 53.82 -14.45 -2.82
CA GLU A 157 54.48 -15.01 -4.00
C GLU A 157 55.67 -15.89 -3.63
#